data_AF-A0A1S2HHW8-F1
#
_entry.id   AF-A0A1S2HHW8-F1
#
_cell.length_a   1.000
_cell.length_b   1.000
_cell.length_c   1.000
_cell.angle_alpha   90.00
_cell.angle_beta   90.00
_cell.angle_gamma   90.00
#
_symmetry.space_group_name_H-M   'P 1'
#
loop_
_entity.id
_entity.type
_entity.pdbx_description
1 polymer ?
#
loop_
_entity_poly.entity_id
_entity_poly.type
_entity_poly.pdbx_seq_one_letter_code
_entity_poly.pdbx_strand_id
1 'polypeptide(L)'
;MTTIRFFAAARAAVGVDSVEAPAVSDSAMATAATATTAASATAASASTLGEALDAVEAADPERWAALQERCSYLVDGVTTRDRATSLQGVALVDVMPPFAGG
;
A
#
# COMPACT_ATOMS: atom_id res chain seq x y z
N MET A 1 2.67 -11.00 -2.22
CA MET A 1 1.75 -10.02 -1.62
C MET A 1 2.57 -9.09 -0.76
N THR A 2 2.27 -7.79 -0.79
CA THR A 2 2.92 -6.78 0.04
C THR A 2 1.91 -6.31 1.08
N THR A 3 2.23 -6.41 2.37
CA THR A 3 1.36 -5.94 3.45
C THR A 3 1.65 -4.48 3.73
N ILE A 4 0.62 -3.63 3.73
CA ILE A 4 0.74 -2.22 4.13
C ILE A 4 0.10 -2.07 5.50
N ARG A 5 0.86 -1.60 6.50
CA ARG A 5 0.37 -1.35 7.87
C ARG A 5 0.22 0.15 8.11
N PHE A 6 -0.87 0.54 8.74
CA PHE A 6 -1.18 1.94 9.02
C PHE A 6 -1.08 2.24 10.51
N PHE A 7 -0.48 3.38 10.84
CA PHE A 7 -0.32 3.80 12.22
C PHE A 7 -1.02 5.13 12.49
N ALA A 8 -1.45 5.33 13.74
CA ALA A 8 -1.98 6.60 14.24
C ALA A 8 -3.02 7.26 13.31
N ALA A 9 -2.74 8.47 12.82
CA ALA A 9 -3.65 9.23 11.97
C ALA A 9 -3.92 8.55 10.61
N ALA A 10 -2.96 7.77 10.07
CA ALA A 10 -3.17 7.01 8.84
C ALA A 10 -4.18 5.88 9.08
N ARG A 11 -4.03 5.13 10.17
CA ARG A 11 -5.01 4.11 10.57
C ARG A 11 -6.40 4.72 10.75
N ALA A 12 -6.49 5.89 11.40
CA ALA A 12 -7.77 6.57 11.60
C ALA A 12 -8.42 7.04 10.30
N ALA A 13 -7.63 7.46 9.31
CA ALA A 13 -8.13 7.88 8.00
C ALA A 13 -8.53 6.69 7.12
N VAL A 14 -7.73 5.61 7.13
CA VAL A 14 -7.98 4.43 6.31
C VAL A 14 -9.09 3.56 6.91
N GLY A 15 -9.20 3.50 8.24
CA GLY A 15 -10.21 2.73 8.97
C GLY A 15 -9.80 1.28 9.30
N VAL A 16 -8.68 0.82 8.77
CA VAL A 16 -8.12 -0.52 9.06
C VAL A 16 -6.65 -0.44 9.49
N ASP A 17 -6.17 -1.48 10.16
CA ASP A 17 -4.77 -1.61 10.61
C ASP A 17 -3.81 -1.99 9.48
N SER A 18 -4.30 -2.73 8.49
CA SER A 18 -3.50 -3.14 7.34
C SER A 18 -4.35 -3.49 6.12
N VAL A 19 -3.74 -3.41 4.94
CA VAL A 19 -4.28 -3.94 3.68
C VAL A 19 -3.24 -4.80 2.98
N GLU A 20 -3.70 -5.71 2.11
CA GLU A 20 -2.84 -6.46 1.22
C GLU A 20 -2.83 -5.82 -0.18
N ALA A 21 -1.64 -5.48 -0.66
CA ALA A 21 -1.41 -5.05 -2.02
C ALA A 21 -0.85 -6.22 -2.85
N PRO A 22 -1.30 -6.40 -4.11
CA PRO A 22 -0.72 -7.39 -5.01
C PRO A 22 0.76 -7.07 -5.21
N ALA A 23 1.63 -8.01 -4.83
CA ALA A 23 3.06 -7.82 -5.05
C ALA A 23 3.36 -7.93 -6.55
N VAL A 24 4.06 -6.94 -7.10
CA VAL A 24 4.75 -7.12 -8.37
C VAL A 24 5.94 -8.06 -8.13
N SER A 25 5.76 -9.34 -8.42
CA SER A 25 6.89 -10.26 -8.56
C SER A 25 7.22 -10.37 -10.04
N ASP A 26 8.46 -10.03 -10.40
CA ASP A 26 9.04 -10.44 -11.68
C ASP A 26 9.22 -11.97 -11.63
N SER A 27 8.15 -12.68 -11.95
CA SER A 27 8.14 -14.12 -12.08
C SER A 27 7.10 -14.52 -13.11
N ALA A 28 7.57 -14.74 -14.32
CA ALA A 28 6.95 -15.73 -15.18
C ALA A 28 6.91 -17.08 -14.43
N MET A 29 5.74 -17.45 -13.91
CA MET A 29 5.30 -18.83 -13.89
C MET A 29 3.78 -18.87 -14.00
N ALA A 30 3.32 -19.14 -15.23
CA ALA A 30 1.97 -19.57 -15.48
C ALA A 30 1.80 -21.01 -14.98
N THR A 31 0.78 -21.24 -14.14
CA THR A 31 -0.02 -22.47 -14.15
C THR A 31 -1.44 -22.10 -13.77
N ALA A 32 -2.37 -22.45 -14.66
CA ALA A 32 -3.80 -22.14 -14.56
C ALA A 32 -4.57 -23.20 -13.76
N ALA A 33 -5.56 -22.77 -12.96
CA ALA A 33 -6.82 -23.44 -12.59
C ALA A 33 -7.45 -22.60 -11.45
N THR A 34 -8.71 -22.17 -11.40
CA THR A 34 -9.97 -22.62 -12.01
C THR A 34 -10.92 -21.42 -12.04
N ALA A 35 -11.80 -21.32 -13.04
CA ALA A 35 -12.75 -20.23 -13.19
C ALA A 35 -13.71 -20.10 -11.99
N THR A 36 -13.88 -18.89 -11.48
CA THR A 36 -15.11 -18.42 -10.82
C THR A 36 -15.30 -16.96 -11.20
N THR A 37 -16.48 -16.67 -11.74
CA THR A 37 -16.91 -15.36 -12.23
C THR A 37 -17.04 -14.38 -11.08
N ALA A 38 -16.14 -13.39 -11.03
CA ALA A 38 -16.37 -12.12 -10.37
C ALA A 38 -15.80 -11.05 -11.30
N ALA A 39 -16.53 -9.97 -11.50
CA ALA A 39 -16.03 -8.81 -12.23
C ALA A 39 -14.89 -8.18 -11.41
N SER A 40 -13.69 -8.68 -11.61
CA SER A 40 -12.49 -8.13 -11.01
C SER A 40 -12.16 -6.86 -11.78
N ALA A 41 -12.33 -5.70 -11.13
CA ALA A 41 -11.59 -4.53 -11.55
C ALA A 41 -10.12 -4.94 -11.60
N THR A 42 -9.48 -4.79 -12.76
CA THR A 42 -8.05 -5.03 -12.93
C THR A 42 -7.33 -4.10 -11.97
N ALA A 43 -7.03 -4.55 -10.76
CA ALA A 43 -6.14 -3.88 -9.85
C ALA A 43 -4.81 -3.81 -10.58
N ALA A 44 -4.53 -2.66 -11.18
CA ALA A 44 -3.26 -2.39 -11.81
C ALA A 44 -2.18 -2.77 -10.79
N SER A 45 -1.29 -3.68 -11.17
CA SER A 45 -0.23 -4.15 -10.30
C SER A 45 0.55 -2.93 -9.83
N ALA A 46 0.37 -2.53 -8.57
CA ALA A 46 1.08 -1.39 -8.02
C ALA A 46 2.57 -1.74 -7.99
N SER A 47 3.32 -1.10 -8.89
CA SER A 47 4.75 -1.34 -9.07
C SER A 47 5.61 -0.45 -8.16
N THR A 48 4.99 0.64 -7.69
CA THR A 48 5.60 1.65 -6.84
C THR A 48 4.81 1.87 -5.56
N LEU A 49 5.49 2.45 -4.57
CA LEU A 49 4.89 2.87 -3.30
C LEU A 49 3.71 3.82 -3.51
N GLY A 50 3.81 4.76 -4.45
CA GLY A 50 2.75 5.72 -4.75
C GLY A 50 1.48 5.05 -5.24
N GLU A 51 1.60 4.19 -6.27
CA GLU A 51 0.47 3.44 -6.82
C GLU A 51 -0.22 2.59 -5.76
N ALA A 52 0.56 1.95 -4.87
CA ALA A 52 0.01 1.12 -3.81
C ALA A 52 -0.78 1.94 -2.77
N LEU A 53 -0.30 3.14 -2.42
CA LEU A 53 -0.97 4.04 -1.48
C LEU A 53 -2.21 4.71 -2.08
N ASP A 54 -2.17 5.04 -3.37
CA ASP A 54 -3.32 5.62 -4.10
C ASP A 54 -4.44 4.59 -4.29
N ALA A 55 -4.11 3.30 -4.35
CA ALA A 55 -5.09 2.21 -4.45
C ALA A 55 -5.77 1.85 -3.11
N VAL A 56 -5.36 2.44 -1.98
CA VAL A 56 -5.96 2.18 -0.67
C VAL A 56 -7.36 2.79 -0.62
N GLU A 57 -8.36 1.93 -0.41
CA GLU A 57 -9.73 2.37 -0.12
C GLU A 57 -9.81 2.85 1.34
N ALA A 58 -9.78 4.17 1.52
CA ALA A 58 -9.81 4.80 2.83
C ALA A 58 -11.24 5.16 3.26
N ALA A 59 -11.54 4.97 4.56
CA ALA A 59 -12.78 5.44 5.16
C ALA A 59 -12.96 6.97 5.07
N ASP A 60 -11.85 7.73 5.07
CA ASP A 60 -11.79 9.18 4.87
C ASP A 60 -10.75 9.51 3.77
N PRO A 61 -11.16 9.54 2.49
CA PRO A 61 -10.26 9.75 1.36
C PRO A 61 -9.57 11.12 1.34
N GLU A 62 -10.26 12.18 1.75
CA GLU A 62 -9.70 13.54 1.77
C GLU A 62 -8.57 13.64 2.81
N ARG A 63 -8.81 13.12 4.01
CA ARG A 63 -7.79 13.05 5.06
C ARG A 63 -6.65 12.11 4.70
N TRP A 64 -6.95 10.98 4.05
CA TRP A 64 -5.92 10.05 3.57
C TRP A 64 -5.00 10.74 2.56
N ALA A 65 -5.54 11.39 1.54
CA ALA A 65 -4.77 12.13 0.54
C ALA A 65 -3.85 13.19 1.18
N ALA A 66 -4.36 13.97 2.13
CA ALA A 66 -3.56 14.98 2.84
C ALA A 66 -2.45 14.37 3.72
N LEU A 67 -2.66 13.17 4.26
CA LEU A 67 -1.65 12.47 5.07
C LEU A 67 -0.50 11.91 4.21
N GLN A 68 -0.80 11.43 3.01
CA GLN A 68 0.21 10.81 2.13
C GLN A 68 1.40 11.75 1.82
N GLU A 69 1.17 13.06 1.76
CA GLU A 69 2.22 14.07 1.52
C GLU A 69 3.15 14.28 2.73
N ARG A 70 2.70 13.91 3.93
CA ARG A 70 3.39 14.20 5.19
C ARG A 70 3.94 12.95 5.88
N CYS A 71 3.44 11.78 5.53
CA CYS A 71 3.89 10.50 6.05
C CYS A 71 5.34 10.19 5.65
N SER A 72 6.02 9.42 6.49
CA SER A 72 7.21 8.64 6.11
C SER A 72 6.83 7.17 5.99
N TYR A 73 7.57 6.43 5.15
CA TYR A 73 7.29 5.04 4.88
C TYR A 73 8.50 4.19 5.24
N LEU A 74 8.27 3.00 5.79
CA LEU A 74 9.30 1.97 5.91
C LEU A 74 9.01 0.87 4.91
N VAL A 75 9.88 0.70 3.92
CA VAL A 75 9.80 -0.38 2.92
C VAL A 75 10.77 -1.46 3.36
N ASP A 76 10.25 -2.59 3.84
CA ASP A 76 11.02 -3.65 4.52
C ASP A 76 11.98 -3.11 5.60
N GLY A 77 11.52 -2.12 6.37
CA GLY A 77 12.28 -1.47 7.43
C GLY A 77 13.20 -0.32 6.96
N VAL A 78 13.35 -0.11 5.65
CA VAL A 78 14.13 1.02 5.10
C VAL A 78 13.25 2.24 4.95
N THR A 79 13.65 3.36 5.57
CA THR A 79 12.88 4.60 5.49
C THR A 79 12.96 5.25 4.11
N THR A 80 11.82 5.64 3.56
CA THR A 80 11.70 6.42 2.32
C THR A 80 10.51 7.39 2.38
N ARG A 81 10.59 8.47 1.61
CA ARG A 81 9.45 9.32 1.24
C ARG A 81 9.22 9.35 -0.26
N ASP A 82 10.09 8.68 -1.01
CA ASP A 82 10.01 8.65 -2.46
C ASP A 82 8.88 7.72 -2.90
N ARG A 83 7.80 8.29 -3.44
CA ARG A 83 6.64 7.55 -3.95
C ARG A 83 6.98 6.71 -5.19
N ALA A 84 8.09 7.00 -5.88
CA ALA A 84 8.58 6.18 -6.99
C ALA A 84 9.36 4.94 -6.52
N THR A 85 9.56 4.76 -5.21
CA THR A 85 10.22 3.56 -4.65
C THR A 85 9.50 2.31 -5.14
N SER A 86 10.25 1.39 -5.76
CA SER A 86 9.69 0.14 -6.25
C SER A 86 9.28 -0.78 -5.11
N LEU A 87 8.13 -1.46 -5.27
CA LEU A 87 7.67 -2.51 -4.34
C LEU A 87 8.00 -3.93 -4.84
N GLN A 88 8.83 -4.05 -5.88
CA GLN A 88 9.34 -5.33 -6.37
C GLN A 88 10.04 -6.10 -5.25
N GLY A 89 9.52 -7.29 -4.93
CA GLY A 89 10.08 -8.14 -3.87
C GLY A 89 9.86 -7.63 -2.44
N VAL A 90 9.11 -6.54 -2.25
CA VAL A 90 8.83 -5.96 -0.93
C VAL A 90 7.74 -6.75 -0.23
N ALA A 91 8.00 -7.16 1.01
CA ALA A 91 7.02 -7.89 1.83
C ALA A 91 6.16 -6.95 2.66
N LEU A 92 6.74 -5.86 3.18
CA LEU A 92 6.11 -5.01 4.18
C LEU A 92 6.33 -3.52 3.91
N VAL A 93 5.26 -2.74 4.07
CA VAL A 93 5.29 -1.27 4.07
C VAL A 93 4.63 -0.74 5.33
N ASP A 94 5.34 0.09 6.10
CA ASP A 94 4.75 0.82 7.24
C ASP A 94 4.48 2.26 6.89
N VAL A 95 3.23 2.71 7.09
CA VAL A 95 2.83 4.10 6.91
C VAL A 95 2.88 4.82 8.25
N MET A 96 3.85 5.71 8.41
CA MET A 96 4.09 6.46 9.63
C MET A 96 3.74 7.94 9.41
N PRO A 97 2.56 8.41 9.85
CA PRO A 97 2.26 9.83 9.91
C PRO A 97 3.29 10.57 10.76
N PRO A 98 3.50 11.88 10.51
CA PRO A 98 4.29 12.69 11.42
C PRO A 98 3.70 12.56 12.83
N PHE A 99 4.54 12.23 13.80
CA PHE A 99 4.12 12.16 15.19
C PHE A 99 3.51 13.51 15.56
N ALA A 100 2.24 13.51 15.96
CA ALA A 100 1.64 14.62 16.69
C ALA A 100 2.15 14.58 18.13
N GLY A 101 3.48 14.70 18.29
CA GLY A 101 4.08 14.87 19.60
C GLY A 101 3.69 16.23 20.13
N GLY A 102 2.76 16.22 21.10
CA GLY A 102 2.59 17.28 22.09
C GLY A 102 3.26 16.84 23.38
#